data_AF-A0AAD7IHX3-F1
#
_entry.id   AF-A0AAD7IHX3-F1
#
_cell.length_a   1.000
_cell.length_b   1.000
_cell.length_c   1.000
_cell.angle_alpha   90.00
_cell.angle_beta   90.00
_cell.angle_gamma   90.00
#
_symmetry.space_group_name_H-M   'P 1'
#
loop_
_entity.id
_entity.type
_entity.pdbx_description
1 polymer ?
#
loop_
_entity_poly.entity_id
_entity_poly.type
_entity_poly.pdbx_seq_one_letter_code
_entity_poly.pdbx_strand_id
1 'polypeptide(L)'
;MAALPRDPSVSFIVIPDRRKSAHLPNRSASTVYFYRYLTHVATLATEYEWPAVFEYHTLFFNRRRGDMAAGNYDGWGSSDLGLLSSYVYPHRKAVSVAPAKGNAKRPASVGTDPCRNYNPGKCTSPCRYRRPHVCSAPACGKEHPLIQHPK
;
A
#
# COMPACT_ATOMS: atom_id res chain seq x y z
N MET A 1 -29.44 -57.41 -16.30
CA MET A 1 -29.02 -56.02 -16.57
C MET A 1 -30.14 -55.10 -16.10
N ALA A 2 -29.95 -54.44 -14.95
CA ALA A 2 -30.95 -53.55 -14.37
C ALA A 2 -30.86 -52.16 -15.01
N ALA A 3 -31.92 -51.71 -15.66
CA ALA A 3 -32.07 -50.31 -16.09
C ALA A 3 -32.78 -49.54 -14.97
N LEU A 4 -32.08 -48.56 -14.39
CA LEU A 4 -32.64 -47.67 -13.36
C LEU A 4 -33.74 -46.77 -13.95
N PRO A 5 -34.77 -46.40 -13.18
CA PRO A 5 -35.82 -45.51 -13.63
C PRO A 5 -35.30 -44.07 -13.82
N ARG A 6 -35.66 -43.44 -14.94
CA ARG A 6 -35.43 -42.00 -15.17
C ARG A 6 -36.40 -41.18 -14.32
N ASP A 7 -35.83 -40.37 -13.45
CA ASP A 7 -36.53 -39.38 -12.62
C ASP A 7 -37.12 -38.25 -13.51
N PRO A 8 -38.41 -37.89 -13.42
CA PRO A 8 -39.02 -36.90 -14.30
C PRO A 8 -38.80 -35.44 -13.87
N SER A 9 -37.90 -35.14 -12.92
CA SER A 9 -37.75 -33.78 -12.36
C SER A 9 -36.49 -33.02 -12.81
N VAL A 10 -36.11 -33.10 -14.09
CA VAL A 10 -35.10 -32.19 -14.67
C VAL A 10 -35.73 -31.41 -15.81
N SER A 11 -36.29 -30.26 -15.47
CA SER A 11 -36.62 -29.23 -16.44
C SER A 11 -35.32 -28.70 -17.03
N PHE A 12 -34.95 -29.17 -18.23
CA PHE A 12 -33.97 -28.49 -19.05
C PHE A 12 -34.53 -27.10 -19.36
N ILE A 13 -34.00 -26.08 -18.70
CA ILE A 13 -34.19 -24.70 -19.12
C ILE A 13 -33.54 -24.60 -20.49
N VAL A 14 -34.36 -24.62 -21.53
CA VAL A 14 -33.96 -24.19 -22.88
C VAL A 14 -33.60 -22.72 -22.74
N ILE A 15 -32.30 -22.42 -22.64
CA ILE A 15 -31.81 -21.05 -22.75
C ILE A 15 -32.04 -20.66 -24.22
N PRO A 16 -32.97 -19.73 -24.54
CA PRO A 16 -33.13 -19.32 -25.91
C PRO A 16 -31.84 -18.63 -26.37
N ASP A 17 -31.27 -19.12 -27.47
CA ASP A 17 -30.17 -18.46 -28.19
C ASP A 17 -30.65 -17.07 -28.61
N ARG A 18 -30.32 -16.08 -27.79
CA ARG A 18 -30.60 -14.68 -28.05
C ARG A 18 -29.37 -14.08 -28.73
N ARG A 19 -29.04 -14.56 -29.93
CA ARG A 19 -28.36 -13.76 -30.96
C ARG A 19 -29.28 -12.60 -31.36
N LYS A 20 -29.46 -11.64 -30.46
CA LYS A 20 -29.75 -10.27 -30.86
C LYS A 20 -28.40 -9.66 -31.14
N SER A 21 -28.20 -9.29 -32.40
CA SER A 21 -27.07 -8.50 -32.88
C SER A 21 -26.88 -7.30 -31.94
N ALA A 22 -26.02 -7.45 -30.95
CA ALA A 22 -25.51 -6.32 -30.21
C ALA A 22 -24.54 -5.67 -31.16
N HIS A 23 -24.87 -4.47 -31.64
CA HIS A 23 -23.87 -3.53 -32.11
C HIS A 23 -22.74 -3.58 -31.08
N LEU A 24 -21.63 -4.26 -31.42
CA LEU A 24 -20.45 -4.27 -30.57
C LEU A 24 -20.06 -2.79 -30.48
N PRO A 25 -20.18 -2.17 -29.31
CA PRO A 25 -19.75 -0.80 -29.15
C PRO A 25 -18.27 -0.80 -29.52
N ASN A 26 -17.91 0.20 -30.32
CA ASN A 26 -16.59 0.43 -30.88
C ASN A 26 -15.48 -0.20 -30.01
N ARG A 27 -14.96 -1.35 -30.43
CA ARG A 27 -14.04 -2.21 -29.67
C ARG A 27 -12.80 -1.46 -29.17
N SER A 28 -12.47 -0.34 -29.81
CA SER A 28 -11.41 0.59 -29.40
C SER A 28 -11.78 1.44 -28.17
N ALA A 29 -13.03 1.89 -28.05
CA ALA A 29 -13.48 2.73 -26.94
C ALA A 29 -13.49 1.95 -25.61
N SER A 30 -13.96 0.69 -25.62
CA SER A 30 -13.95 -0.16 -24.43
C SER A 30 -12.53 -0.36 -23.87
N THR A 31 -11.54 -0.49 -24.76
CA THR A 31 -10.15 -0.65 -24.39
C THR A 31 -9.58 0.61 -23.77
N VAL A 32 -9.87 1.79 -24.34
CA VAL A 32 -9.44 3.08 -23.80
C VAL A 32 -9.97 3.31 -22.38
N TYR A 33 -11.26 3.06 -22.15
CA TYR A 33 -11.85 3.25 -20.83
C TYR A 33 -11.31 2.25 -19.78
N PHE A 34 -11.06 1.01 -20.20
CA PHE A 34 -10.46 0.00 -19.33
C PHE A 34 -9.04 0.39 -18.90
N TYR A 35 -8.21 0.89 -19.83
CA TYR A 35 -6.87 1.37 -19.46
C TYR A 35 -6.90 2.58 -18.54
N ARG A 36 -7.81 3.53 -18.76
CA ARG A 36 -8.01 4.67 -17.84
C ARG A 36 -8.32 4.21 -16.42
N TYR A 37 -9.18 3.20 -16.30
CA TYR A 37 -9.48 2.56 -15.03
C TYR A 37 -8.25 1.92 -14.37
N LEU A 38 -7.47 1.13 -15.12
CA LEU A 38 -6.25 0.50 -14.60
C LEU A 38 -5.21 1.53 -14.14
N THR A 39 -4.99 2.59 -14.92
CA THR A 39 -4.12 3.70 -14.53
C THR A 39 -4.59 4.34 -13.23
N HIS A 40 -5.90 4.57 -13.08
CA HIS A 40 -6.47 5.10 -11.85
C HIS A 40 -6.20 4.20 -10.64
N VAL A 41 -6.46 2.89 -10.74
CA VAL A 41 -6.16 1.93 -9.66
C VAL A 41 -4.67 1.91 -9.33
N ALA A 42 -3.81 1.95 -10.34
CA ALA A 42 -2.36 2.01 -10.14
C ALA A 42 -1.94 3.27 -9.39
N THR A 43 -2.48 4.44 -9.73
CA THR A 43 -2.24 5.69 -9.00
C THR A 43 -2.66 5.57 -7.54
N LEU A 44 -3.85 5.03 -7.26
CA LEU A 44 -4.30 4.82 -5.87
C LEU A 44 -3.34 3.89 -5.10
N ALA A 45 -2.85 2.82 -5.74
CA ALA A 45 -1.92 1.89 -5.12
C ALA A 45 -0.57 2.53 -4.75
N THR A 46 -0.20 3.66 -5.35
CA THR A 46 1.01 4.41 -4.94
C THR A 46 0.78 5.16 -3.61
N GLU A 47 -0.40 5.73 -3.40
CA GLU A 47 -0.71 6.62 -2.27
C GLU A 47 -1.42 5.95 -1.09
N TYR A 48 -2.17 4.88 -1.34
CA TYR A 48 -3.08 4.25 -0.38
C TYR A 48 -2.70 2.79 -0.14
N GLU A 49 -3.09 2.26 1.01
CA GLU A 49 -2.83 0.86 1.36
C GLU A 49 -3.50 -0.10 0.37
N TRP A 50 -2.78 -1.15 -0.03
CA TRP A 50 -3.26 -2.10 -1.04
C TRP A 50 -4.61 -2.78 -0.68
N PRO A 51 -4.86 -3.22 0.56
CA PRO A 51 -6.15 -3.83 0.92
C PRO A 51 -7.35 -2.91 0.63
N ALA A 52 -7.24 -1.62 0.95
CA ALA A 52 -8.27 -0.62 0.69
C ALA A 52 -8.49 -0.38 -0.81
N VAL A 53 -7.40 -0.30 -1.59
CA VAL A 53 -7.46 -0.14 -3.05
C VAL A 53 -8.08 -1.38 -3.71
N PHE A 54 -7.78 -2.58 -3.20
CA PHE A 54 -8.33 -3.84 -3.69
C PHE A 54 -9.84 -3.96 -3.43
N GLU A 55 -10.31 -3.52 -2.26
CA GLU A 55 -11.75 -3.51 -1.94
C GLU A 55 -12.50 -2.53 -2.85
N TYR A 56 -11.98 -1.31 -3.02
CA TYR A 56 -12.50 -0.34 -4.00
C TYR A 56 -12.54 -0.93 -5.43
N HIS A 57 -11.45 -1.53 -5.88
CA HIS A 57 -11.36 -2.18 -7.20
C HIS A 57 -12.45 -3.22 -7.39
N THR A 58 -12.64 -4.10 -6.40
CA THR A 58 -13.61 -5.20 -6.47
C THR A 58 -15.04 -4.68 -6.61
N LEU A 59 -15.42 -3.71 -5.78
CA LEU A 59 -16.76 -3.12 -5.79
C LEU A 59 -17.02 -2.32 -7.08
N PHE A 60 -16.06 -1.47 -7.49
CA PHE A 60 -16.16 -0.70 -8.72
C PHE A 60 -16.28 -1.61 -9.95
N PHE A 61 -15.39 -2.60 -10.06
CA PHE A 61 -15.34 -3.51 -11.19
C PHE A 61 -16.63 -4.33 -11.32
N ASN A 62 -17.16 -4.84 -10.22
CA ASN A 62 -18.43 -5.59 -10.22
C ASN A 62 -19.60 -4.71 -10.70
N ARG A 63 -19.67 -3.45 -10.25
CA ARG A 63 -20.69 -2.50 -10.73
C ARG A 63 -20.57 -2.26 -12.23
N ARG A 64 -19.36 -2.00 -12.72
CA ARG A 64 -19.10 -1.70 -14.15
C ARG A 64 -19.22 -2.89 -15.08
N ARG A 65 -19.06 -4.13 -14.58
CA ARG A 65 -19.39 -5.34 -15.35
C ARG A 65 -20.87 -5.42 -15.72
N GLY A 66 -21.76 -4.97 -14.84
CA GLY A 66 -23.20 -4.87 -15.14
C GLY A 66 -23.45 -3.90 -16.31
N ASP A 67 -22.84 -2.73 -16.27
CA ASP A 67 -22.92 -1.73 -17.35
C ASP A 67 -22.35 -2.27 -18.67
N MET A 68 -21.23 -3.01 -18.62
CA MET A 68 -20.61 -3.64 -19.78
C MET A 68 -21.54 -4.65 -20.44
N ALA A 69 -22.26 -5.46 -19.66
CA ALA A 69 -23.24 -6.42 -20.20
C ALA A 69 -24.40 -5.72 -20.93
N ALA A 70 -24.71 -4.48 -20.56
CA ALA A 70 -25.68 -3.62 -21.24
C ALA A 70 -25.07 -2.80 -22.40
N GLY A 71 -23.77 -2.94 -22.67
CA GLY A 71 -23.06 -2.19 -23.71
C GLY A 71 -22.72 -0.74 -23.33
N ASN A 72 -22.86 -0.36 -22.06
CA ASN A 72 -22.54 0.97 -21.55
C ASN A 72 -21.12 1.00 -20.97
N TYR A 73 -20.27 1.90 -21.50
CA TYR A 73 -18.87 2.04 -21.08
C TYR A 73 -18.55 3.41 -20.45
N ASP A 74 -19.50 4.35 -20.41
CA ASP A 74 -19.25 5.73 -20.00
C ASP A 74 -18.77 5.84 -18.54
N GLY A 75 -19.16 4.86 -17.72
CA GLY A 75 -18.81 4.78 -16.30
C GLY A 75 -17.38 4.36 -15.97
N TRP A 76 -16.65 3.77 -16.92
CA TRP A 76 -15.32 3.20 -16.66
C TRP A 76 -14.22 4.26 -16.51
N GLY A 77 -14.39 5.43 -17.13
CA GLY A 77 -13.43 6.54 -17.07
C GLY A 77 -13.60 7.46 -15.86
N SER A 78 -14.63 7.25 -15.04
CA SER A 78 -15.00 8.12 -13.93
C SER A 78 -14.84 7.40 -12.60
N SER A 79 -14.07 7.98 -11.69
CA SER A 79 -13.92 7.49 -10.32
C SER A 79 -15.24 7.59 -9.55
N ASP A 80 -15.54 6.56 -8.75
CA ASP A 80 -16.69 6.58 -7.84
C ASP A 80 -16.28 7.28 -6.54
N LEU A 81 -16.59 8.56 -6.41
CA LEU A 81 -16.19 9.39 -5.26
C LEU A 81 -16.73 8.85 -3.93
N GLY A 82 -17.93 8.28 -3.91
CA GLY A 82 -18.52 7.70 -2.70
C GLY A 82 -17.78 6.43 -2.26
N LEU A 83 -17.35 5.62 -3.23
CA LEU A 83 -16.52 4.45 -2.98
C LEU A 83 -15.11 4.86 -2.53
N LEU A 84 -14.51 5.87 -3.15
CA LEU A 84 -13.20 6.39 -2.75
C LEU A 84 -13.21 6.98 -1.34
N SER A 85 -14.23 7.76 -0.99
CA SER A 85 -14.32 8.37 0.35
C SER A 85 -14.52 7.33 1.44
N SER A 86 -15.23 6.24 1.14
CA SER A 86 -15.56 5.20 2.13
C SER A 86 -14.41 4.22 2.34
N TYR A 87 -13.74 3.81 1.26
CA TYR A 87 -12.77 2.72 1.31
C TYR A 87 -11.32 3.17 1.17
N VAL A 88 -11.03 4.21 0.37
CA VAL A 88 -9.65 4.52 -0.03
C VAL A 88 -9.08 5.68 0.78
N TYR A 89 -9.77 6.80 0.84
CA TYR A 89 -9.26 8.02 1.50
C TYR A 89 -8.88 7.88 2.98
N PRO A 90 -9.55 7.04 3.80
CA PRO A 90 -9.14 6.81 5.18
C PRO A 90 -7.80 6.06 5.31
N HIS A 91 -7.37 5.35 4.26
CA HIS A 91 -6.23 4.43 4.28
C HIS A 91 -5.02 4.98 3.52
N ARG A 92 -4.77 6.28 3.63
CA ARG A 92 -3.58 6.89 3.02
C ARG A 92 -2.34 6.33 3.69
N LYS A 93 -1.35 5.91 2.90
CA LYS A 93 -0.06 5.48 3.44
C LYS A 93 0.52 6.61 4.28
N ALA A 94 1.12 6.25 5.41
CA ALA A 94 1.91 7.20 6.17
C ALA A 94 3.02 7.70 5.25
N VAL A 95 2.93 8.96 4.84
CA VAL A 95 4.09 9.66 4.30
C VAL A 95 5.10 9.60 5.42
N SER A 96 6.29 9.06 5.15
CA SER A 96 7.43 9.16 6.04
C SER A 96 7.88 10.62 6.12
N VAL A 97 7.02 11.46 6.70
CA VAL A 97 7.43 12.71 7.31
C VAL A 97 8.26 12.24 8.48
N ALA A 98 9.58 12.22 8.28
CA ALA A 98 10.52 12.17 9.39
C ALA A 98 9.96 13.13 10.44
N PRO A 99 9.67 12.66 11.67
CA PRO A 99 8.92 13.46 12.62
C PRO A 99 9.64 14.79 12.76
N ALA A 100 8.92 15.89 12.51
CA ALA A 100 9.36 17.20 12.94
C ALA A 100 9.80 17.03 14.39
N LYS A 101 11.04 17.42 14.70
CA LYS A 101 11.64 17.32 16.03
C LYS A 101 10.81 18.16 17.01
N GLY A 102 9.67 17.62 17.43
CA GLY A 102 8.97 18.02 18.62
C GLY A 102 9.92 17.77 19.77
N ASN A 103 10.15 18.81 20.56
CA ASN A 103 11.07 18.85 21.68
C ASN A 103 10.52 17.99 22.84
N ALA A 104 10.30 16.70 22.60
CA ALA A 104 9.93 15.75 23.62
C ALA A 104 11.21 15.42 24.40
N LYS A 105 11.30 15.93 25.63
CA LYS A 105 12.25 15.45 26.64
C LYS A 105 11.93 13.98 26.93
N ARG A 106 12.37 13.06 26.08
CA ARG A 106 12.39 11.64 26.41
C ARG A 106 13.48 11.43 27.47
N PRO A 107 13.20 10.71 28.58
CA PRO A 107 14.26 10.28 29.48
C PRO A 107 15.27 9.49 28.67
N ALA A 108 16.54 9.85 28.80
CA ALA A 108 17.63 9.20 28.09
C ALA A 108 17.59 7.70 28.38
N SER A 109 17.21 6.90 27.38
CA SER A 109 17.44 5.46 27.42
C SER A 109 18.94 5.27 27.67
N VAL A 110 19.28 4.55 28.74
CA VAL A 110 20.65 4.10 28.98
C VAL A 110 21.00 3.18 27.81
N GLY A 111 21.64 3.76 26.80
CA GLY A 111 22.09 3.01 25.64
C GLY A 111 23.35 2.26 26.05
N THR A 112 23.33 0.94 25.96
CA THR A 112 24.52 0.10 26.16
C THR A 112 25.57 0.33 25.07
N ASP A 113 25.20 0.87 23.90
CA ASP A 113 26.17 1.16 22.84
C ASP A 113 27.03 2.41 23.16
N PRO A 114 28.33 2.38 22.82
CA PRO A 114 29.24 3.52 22.96
C PRO A 114 28.72 4.80 22.28
N CYS A 115 28.98 5.95 22.91
CA CYS A 115 28.59 7.25 22.39
C CYS A 115 29.38 7.61 21.13
N ARG A 116 28.71 7.63 19.98
CA ARG A 116 29.30 7.98 18.68
C ARG A 116 29.89 9.39 18.61
N ASN A 117 29.43 10.30 19.47
CA ASN A 117 29.91 11.69 19.53
C ASN A 117 31.12 11.86 20.46
N TYR A 118 31.53 10.82 21.19
CA TYR A 118 32.66 10.89 22.11
C TYR A 118 34.00 10.97 21.38
N ASN A 119 34.32 9.99 20.53
CA ASN A 119 35.56 9.96 19.76
C ASN A 119 35.89 11.24 18.98
N PRO A 120 34.95 11.92 18.30
CA PRO A 120 35.23 13.18 17.63
C PRO A 120 35.33 14.39 18.57
N GLY A 121 35.28 14.21 19.90
CA GLY A 121 35.34 15.28 20.90
C GLY A 121 34.06 16.11 21.04
N LYS A 122 32.95 15.66 20.43
CA LYS A 122 31.67 16.39 20.39
C LYS A 122 30.75 16.09 21.57
N CYS A 123 31.20 15.28 22.53
CA CYS A 123 30.44 14.89 23.71
C CYS A 123 31.29 15.02 24.97
N THR A 124 30.79 15.75 25.96
CA THR A 124 31.41 15.94 27.28
C THR A 124 30.97 14.83 28.24
N SER A 125 31.86 14.40 29.13
CA SER A 125 31.51 13.48 30.23
C SER A 125 30.90 14.25 31.39
N PRO A 126 29.75 13.83 31.98
CA PRO A 126 28.95 12.64 31.63
C PRO A 126 28.04 12.85 30.42
N CYS A 127 27.85 11.80 29.61
CA CYS A 127 27.04 11.85 28.39
C CYS A 127 25.58 12.26 28.67
N ARG A 128 25.05 13.23 27.91
CA ARG A 128 23.62 13.60 27.95
C ARG A 128 22.66 12.41 27.73
N TYR A 129 23.10 11.43 26.94
CA TYR A 129 22.33 10.22 26.65
C TYR A 129 22.70 9.02 27.54
N ARG A 130 23.53 9.23 28.58
CA ARG A 130 24.03 8.18 29.48
C ARG A 130 24.62 6.96 28.73
N ARG A 131 25.27 7.21 27.60
CA ARG A 131 25.98 6.19 26.81
C ARG A 131 27.43 6.08 27.25
N PRO A 132 28.04 4.87 27.24
CA PRO A 132 29.45 4.69 27.55
C PRO A 132 30.37 5.52 26.64
N HIS A 133 31.38 6.16 27.23
CA HIS A 133 32.41 6.91 26.51
C HIS A 133 33.66 6.04 26.37
N VAL A 134 33.82 5.40 25.21
CA VAL A 134 34.92 4.45 24.95
C VAL A 134 35.77 4.98 23.80
N CYS A 135 37.09 5.03 23.99
CA CYS A 135 38.02 5.34 22.91
C CYS A 135 38.05 4.19 21.91
N SER A 136 37.90 4.49 20.61
CA SER A 136 37.99 3.47 19.55
C SER A 136 39.39 3.27 18.97
N ALA A 137 40.43 3.89 19.53
CA ALA A 137 41.80 3.62 19.09
C ALA A 137 42.21 2.18 19.46
N PRO A 138 42.80 1.42 18.51
CA PRO A 138 43.34 0.10 18.81
C PRO A 138 44.40 0.23 19.92
N ALA A 139 44.23 -0.54 21.00
CA ALA A 139 45.08 -0.57 22.21
C ALA A 139 44.98 0.63 23.18
N CYS A 140 44.02 1.55 23.05
CA CYS A 140 43.95 2.73 23.92
C CYS A 140 43.43 2.44 25.34
N GLY A 141 42.37 1.64 25.51
CA GLY A 141 41.84 1.20 26.82
C GLY A 141 41.42 2.31 27.83
N LYS A 142 41.66 3.59 27.53
CA LYS A 142 41.48 4.73 28.42
C LYS A 142 40.22 5.52 28.06
N GLU A 143 39.62 6.17 29.06
CA GLU A 143 38.49 7.08 28.88
C GLU A 143 38.95 8.46 28.39
N HIS A 144 39.33 8.53 27.12
CA HIS A 144 39.54 9.80 26.42
C HIS A 144 39.04 9.70 24.96
N PRO A 145 38.70 10.82 24.30
CA PRO A 145 38.25 10.77 22.92
C PRO A 145 39.42 10.47 21.97
N LEU A 146 39.11 9.84 20.83
CA LEU A 146 40.07 9.47 19.79
C LEU A 146 40.92 10.66 19.32
N ILE A 147 40.36 11.88 19.30
CA ILE A 147 41.08 13.10 18.90
C ILE A 147 42.29 13.45 19.78
N GLN A 148 42.44 12.83 20.95
CA GLN A 148 43.62 13.01 21.80
C GLN A 148 44.79 12.09 21.42
N HIS A 149 44.58 11.15 20.48
CA HIS A 149 45.70 10.41 19.91
C HIS A 149 46.44 11.26 18.88
N PRO A 150 47.78 11.19 18.83
CA PRO A 150 48.53 11.73 17.71
C PRO A 150 48.08 11.02 16.41
N LYS A 151 48.02 11.79 15.32
CA LYS A 151 47.73 11.26 13.98
C LYS A 151 48.87 10.39 13.47
#